data_AF-A0A0F5N8Z2-F1
#
_entry.id   AF-A0A0F5N8Z2-F1
#
_cell.length_a   1.000
_cell.length_b   1.000
_cell.length_c   1.000
_cell.angle_alpha   90.00
_cell.angle_beta   90.00
_cell.angle_gamma   90.00
#
_symmetry.space_group_name_H-M   'P 1'
#
loop_
_entity.id
_entity.type
_entity.pdbx_description
1 polymer ?
#
loop_
_entity_poly.entity_id
_entity_poly.type
_entity_poly.pdbx_seq_one_letter_code
_entity_poly.pdbx_strand_id
1 'polypeptide(L)'
;MSVEPGQNREAPPLPPALLNAWPFIALGALGWLVAAAAAFLVPALQCWRPVTLAGLGVGVLGTSIFVLQLAEARRGARGAQDGLENYLDHG
;
A
#
# COMPACT_ATOMS: atom_id res chain seq x y z
N MET A 1 29.85 22.31 -25.91
CA MET A 1 29.41 20.91 -25.83
C MET A 1 27.93 20.95 -25.50
N SER A 2 27.07 20.70 -26.47
CA SER A 2 25.61 20.68 -26.29
C SER A 2 25.22 19.34 -25.68
N VAL A 3 24.53 19.37 -24.55
CA VAL A 3 23.96 18.18 -23.91
C VAL A 3 22.76 17.76 -24.75
N GLU A 4 22.89 16.69 -25.53
CA GLU A 4 21.76 16.01 -26.15
C GLU A 4 20.80 15.57 -25.03
N PRO A 5 19.49 15.92 -25.09
CA PRO A 5 18.52 15.42 -24.14
C PRO A 5 18.45 13.91 -24.28
N GLY A 6 18.91 13.18 -23.26
CA GLY A 6 18.93 11.72 -23.27
C GLY A 6 17.54 11.19 -23.60
N GLN A 7 17.45 10.38 -24.67
CA GLN A 7 16.22 9.70 -25.08
C GLN A 7 15.53 9.11 -23.86
N ASN A 8 14.36 9.65 -23.53
CA ASN A 8 13.52 9.14 -22.45
C ASN A 8 13.10 7.72 -22.87
N ARG A 9 13.75 6.70 -22.30
CA ARG A 9 13.35 5.31 -22.50
C ARG A 9 12.03 5.14 -21.78
N GLU A 10 10.94 5.23 -22.52
CA GLU A 10 9.59 4.91 -22.03
C GLU A 10 9.64 3.51 -21.41
N ALA A 11 9.49 3.42 -20.08
CA ALA A 11 9.48 2.14 -19.39
C ALA A 11 8.30 1.32 -19.90
N PRO A 12 8.47 0.02 -20.23
CA PRO A 12 7.37 -0.83 -20.64
C PRO A 12 6.22 -0.74 -19.62
N PRO A 13 4.96 -0.55 -20.05
CA PRO A 13 3.85 -0.40 -19.13
C PRO A 13 3.77 -1.65 -18.24
N LEU A 14 3.94 -1.44 -16.93
CA LEU A 14 3.86 -2.51 -15.95
C LEU A 14 2.43 -3.08 -15.89
N PRO A 15 2.27 -4.40 -15.76
CA PRO A 15 0.96 -5.02 -15.60
C PRO A 15 0.19 -4.35 -14.44
N PRO A 16 -1.09 -3.98 -14.62
CA PRO A 16 -1.89 -3.30 -13.60
C PRO A 16 -1.94 -4.06 -12.27
N ALA A 17 -1.85 -5.39 -12.32
CA ALA A 17 -1.83 -6.26 -11.15
C ALA A 17 -0.61 -6.06 -10.25
N LEU A 18 0.56 -5.71 -10.80
CA LEU A 18 1.76 -5.42 -10.01
C LEU A 18 1.76 -4.02 -9.41
N LEU A 19 0.95 -3.12 -9.96
CA LEU A 19 0.80 -1.75 -9.46
C LEU A 19 -0.24 -1.66 -8.32
N ASN A 20 -1.10 -2.66 -8.20
CA ASN A 20 -2.12 -2.73 -7.15
C ASN A 20 -1.54 -3.41 -5.90
N ALA A 21 -1.37 -2.66 -4.82
CA ALA A 21 -0.90 -3.21 -3.53
C ALA A 21 -1.95 -4.07 -2.80
N TRP A 22 -3.24 -3.85 -3.07
CA TRP A 22 -4.36 -4.49 -2.38
C TRP A 22 -4.37 -6.03 -2.39
N PRO A 23 -4.13 -6.71 -3.53
CA PRO A 23 -4.06 -8.18 -3.56
C PRO A 23 -3.03 -8.75 -2.60
N PHE A 24 -1.85 -8.13 -2.49
CA PHE A 24 -0.78 -8.58 -1.60
C PHE A 24 -1.12 -8.37 -0.13
N ILE A 25 -1.72 -7.22 0.21
CA ILE A 25 -2.21 -6.94 1.56
C ILE A 25 -3.28 -7.97 1.96
N ALA A 26 -4.24 -8.21 1.08
CA ALA A 26 -5.32 -9.17 1.32
C ALA A 26 -4.78 -10.61 1.48
N LEU A 27 -3.84 -11.02 0.63
CA LEU A 27 -3.23 -12.35 0.70
C LEU A 27 -2.46 -12.54 2.01
N GLY A 28 -1.66 -11.55 2.41
CA GLY A 28 -0.92 -11.58 3.68
C GLY A 28 -1.86 -11.61 4.89
N ALA A 29 -2.90 -10.78 4.90
CA ALA A 29 -3.90 -10.75 5.97
C ALA A 29 -4.65 -12.10 6.09
N LEU A 30 -5.07 -12.68 4.97
CA LEU A 30 -5.72 -13.98 4.94
C LEU A 30 -4.79 -15.09 5.44
N GLY A 31 -3.53 -15.08 5.03
CA GLY A 31 -2.52 -16.03 5.51
C GLY A 31 -2.36 -15.98 7.03
N TRP A 32 -2.25 -14.79 7.60
CA TRP A 32 -2.16 -14.63 9.06
C TRP A 32 -3.45 -15.00 9.80
N LEU A 33 -4.63 -14.73 9.21
CA LEU A 33 -5.91 -15.15 9.76
C LEU A 33 -6.04 -16.67 9.81
N VAL A 34 -5.65 -17.36 8.74
CA VAL A 34 -5.65 -18.83 8.68
C VAL A 34 -4.64 -19.41 9.68
N ALA A 35 -3.45 -18.83 9.77
CA ALA A 35 -2.45 -19.27 10.75
C ALA A 35 -2.94 -19.07 12.20
N ALA A 36 -3.57 -17.93 12.50
CA ALA A 36 -4.18 -17.67 13.80
C ALA A 36 -5.30 -18.67 14.10
N ALA A 37 -6.20 -18.94 13.14
CA ALA A 37 -7.25 -19.94 13.30
C ALA A 37 -6.65 -21.32 13.61
N ALA A 38 -5.62 -21.74 12.86
CA ALA A 38 -4.93 -23.00 13.09
C ALA A 38 -4.28 -23.06 14.50
N ALA A 39 -3.64 -21.97 14.95
CA ALA A 39 -3.00 -21.90 16.27
C ALA A 39 -3.98 -21.97 17.44
N PHE A 40 -5.25 -21.62 17.24
CA PHE A 40 -6.29 -21.69 18.27
C PHE A 40 -7.13 -22.97 18.19
N LEU A 41 -7.29 -23.56 17.00
CA LEU A 41 -8.09 -24.76 16.77
C LEU A 41 -7.28 -26.05 16.91
N VAL A 42 -5.97 -26.01 16.71
CA VAL A 42 -5.10 -27.19 16.73
C VAL A 42 -4.17 -27.14 17.95
N PRO A 43 -4.32 -28.05 18.94
CA PRO A 43 -3.51 -28.04 20.17
C PRO A 43 -1.99 -28.10 19.94
N ALA A 44 -1.55 -28.79 18.88
CA ALA A 44 -0.14 -28.87 18.50
C ALA A 44 0.47 -27.52 18.06
N LEU A 45 -0.36 -26.56 17.65
CA LEU A 45 0.06 -25.24 17.16
C LEU A 45 -0.12 -24.13 18.21
N GLN A 46 -0.45 -24.46 19.45
CA GLN A 46 -0.70 -23.47 20.50
C GLN A 46 0.48 -22.52 20.77
N CYS A 47 1.73 -22.97 20.55
CA CYS A 47 2.91 -22.13 20.72
C CYS A 47 3.04 -21.05 19.63
N TRP A 48 2.32 -21.17 18.52
CA TRP A 48 2.31 -20.19 17.43
C TRP A 48 1.38 -19.01 17.68
N ARG A 49 0.46 -19.11 18.66
CA ARG A 49 -0.51 -18.05 19.00
C ARG A 49 0.12 -16.65 19.12
N PRO A 50 1.19 -16.42 19.93
CA PRO A 50 1.81 -15.10 20.01
C PRO A 50 2.36 -14.61 18.67
N VAL A 51 2.96 -15.50 17.86
CA VAL A 51 3.49 -15.17 16.54
C VAL A 51 2.37 -14.80 15.57
N THR A 52 1.28 -15.56 15.56
CA THR A 52 0.12 -15.29 14.68
C THR A 52 -0.58 -13.98 15.04
N LEU A 53 -0.68 -13.66 16.33
CA LEU A 53 -1.22 -12.39 16.79
C LEU A 53 -0.28 -11.21 16.46
N ALA A 54 1.03 -11.40 16.61
CA ALA A 54 2.01 -10.39 16.21
C ALA A 54 1.93 -10.13 14.70
N GLY A 55 1.82 -11.18 13.88
CA GLY A 55 1.64 -11.07 12.43
C GLY A 55 0.38 -10.31 12.04
N LEU A 56 -0.75 -10.60 12.67
CA LEU A 56 -2.00 -9.84 12.48
C LEU A 56 -1.84 -8.37 12.90
N GLY A 57 -1.22 -8.11 14.05
CA GLY A 57 -0.96 -6.75 14.53
C GLY A 57 -0.08 -5.94 13.59
N VAL A 58 1.01 -6.54 13.11
CA VAL A 58 1.91 -5.93 12.10
C VAL A 58 1.17 -5.69 10.79
N GLY A 59 0.32 -6.62 10.35
CA GLY A 59 -0.50 -6.45 9.16
C GLY A 59 -1.48 -5.27 9.26
N VAL A 60 -2.18 -5.15 10.39
CA VAL A 60 -3.09 -4.01 10.67
C VAL A 60 -2.31 -2.70 10.68
N LEU A 61 -1.16 -2.67 11.37
CA LEU A 61 -0.32 -1.47 11.45
C LEU A 61 0.18 -1.03 10.07
N GLY A 62 0.79 -1.95 9.31
CA GLY A 62 1.30 -1.67 7.98
C GLY A 62 0.20 -1.21 7.01
N THR A 63 -0.96 -1.86 7.04
CA THR A 63 -2.11 -1.48 6.21
C THR A 63 -2.64 -0.10 6.59
N SER A 64 -2.70 0.21 7.89
CA SER A 64 -3.13 1.52 8.38
C SER A 64 -2.21 2.62 7.89
N ILE A 65 -0.89 2.42 8.02
CA ILE A 65 0.12 3.35 7.49
C ILE A 65 -0.09 3.53 5.99
N PHE A 66 -0.20 2.46 5.21
CA PHE A 66 -0.41 2.53 3.76
C PHE A 66 -1.67 3.34 3.40
N VAL A 67 -2.79 3.11 4.08
CA VAL A 67 -4.04 3.83 3.83
C VAL A 67 -3.92 5.31 4.16
N LEU A 68 -3.22 5.65 5.25
CA LEU A 68 -2.92 7.04 5.60
C LEU A 68 -2.06 7.69 4.52
N GLN A 69 -0.99 7.03 4.08
CA GLN A 69 -0.13 7.52 2.99
C GLN A 69 -0.93 7.73 1.69
N LEU A 70 -1.83 6.79 1.36
CA LEU A 70 -2.68 6.89 0.18
C LEU A 70 -3.73 8.01 0.32
N ALA A 71 -4.25 8.25 1.53
CA ALA A 71 -5.14 9.36 1.80
C ALA A 71 -4.42 10.70 1.61
N GLU A 72 -3.23 10.86 2.17
CA GLU A 72 -2.43 12.07 2.02
C GLU A 72 -1.99 12.31 0.56
N ALA A 73 -1.60 11.26 -0.17
CA ALA A 73 -1.29 11.38 -1.60
C ALA A 73 -2.49 11.89 -2.43
N ARG A 74 -3.69 11.37 -2.16
CA ARG A 74 -4.93 11.84 -2.81
C ARG A 74 -5.33 13.25 -2.39
N ARG A 75 -5.11 13.61 -1.12
CA ARG A 75 -5.37 14.96 -0.60
C ARG A 75 -4.39 15.98 -1.18
N GLY A 76 -3.11 15.64 -1.30
CA GLY A 76 -2.11 16.48 -1.95
C GLY A 76 -2.43 16.74 -3.43
N ALA A 77 -2.93 15.74 -4.15
CA ALA A 77 -3.42 15.94 -5.53
C ALA A 77 -4.59 16.92 -5.60
N ARG A 78 -5.54 16.85 -4.66
CA ARG A 78 -6.66 17.81 -4.57
C ARG A 78 -6.19 19.20 -4.16
N GLY A 79 -5.26 19.31 -3.21
CA GLY A 79 -4.70 20.60 -2.80
C GLY A 79 -3.94 21.32 -3.93
N ALA A 80 -3.31 20.57 -4.85
CA ALA A 80 -2.72 21.14 -6.05
C ALA A 80 -3.76 21.63 -7.07
N GLN A 81 -4.91 20.96 -7.16
CA GLN A 81 -6.05 21.40 -8.00
C GLN A 81 -6.68 22.68 -7.43
N ASP A 82 -6.99 22.69 -6.12
CA ASP A 82 -7.52 23.85 -5.41
C ASP A 82 -6.61 25.09 -5.58
N GLY A 83 -5.28 24.88 -5.57
CA GLY A 83 -4.30 25.94 -5.78
C GLY A 83 -4.27 26.52 -7.21
N LEU A 84 -4.55 25.70 -8.23
CA LEU A 84 -4.63 26.12 -9.63
C LEU A 84 -5.93 26.87 -9.92
N GLU A 85 -7.07 26.39 -9.42
CA GLU A 85 -8.36 27.06 -9.55
C GLU A 85 -8.34 28.44 -8.89
N ASN A 86 -7.74 28.57 -7.69
CA ASN A 86 -7.57 29.86 -7.04
C ASN A 86 -6.70 30.85 -7.85
N TYR A 87 -5.67 30.37 -8.55
CA TYR A 87 -4.83 31.22 -9.43
C TYR A 87 -5.60 31.72 -10.66
N LEU A 88 -6.45 30.87 -11.24
CA LEU A 88 -7.24 31.22 -12.43
C LEU A 88 -8.39 32.19 -12.11
N ASP A 89 -8.99 32.11 -10.92
CA ASP A 89 -10.10 32.98 -10.50
C ASP A 89 -9.67 34.41 -10.11
N HIS A 90 -8.38 34.62 -9.82
CA HIS A 90 -7.81 35.93 -9.45
C HIS A 90 -6.99 36.58 -10.58
N GLY A 91 -7.07 36.07 -11.81
CA GLY A 91 -6.34 36.53 -13.00
C GLY A 91 -7.17 37.32 -14.01
#